data_AF-A0A327U3J5-F1
#
_entry.id   AF-A0A327U3J5-F1
#
_cell.length_a   1.000
_cell.length_b   1.000
_cell.length_c   1.000
_cell.angle_alpha   90.00
_cell.angle_beta   90.00
_cell.angle_gamma   90.00
#
_symmetry.space_group_name_H-M   'P 1'
#
loop_
_entity.id
_entity.type
_entity.pdbx_description
1 polymer ?
#
loop_
_entity_poly.entity_id
_entity_poly.type
_entity_poly.pdbx_seq_one_letter_code
_entity_poly.pdbx_strand_id
1 'polypeptide(L)'
;MTRWYPRQTTKKGGINPPVTKWNRIGESSSASRRYQDRVHEKLAIAGYVQLTPGVIFIYERAPWRIVEIVDRLQDWDDEHEAMFAGILRAWERSQRGDKPERATWAGRPFVVVAVPDQDPTAKPVHLEAPAHYTWQILPEHYLICRACGELPPCRHEEAETSADREMARTEVLMEIPAGHCMSCGEHITRRQKSTRFPGPNLWRPDLPEHSAIFHAREECSDGVDRYRTAWEARGGTRPQTTLSFNDLGEAS
;
A
#
# COMPACT_ATOMS: atom_id res chain seq x y z
N MET A 1 5.42 2.88 1.89
CA MET A 1 4.76 3.06 0.58
C MET A 1 3.27 2.82 0.77
N THR A 2 2.43 3.82 0.48
CA THR A 2 0.97 3.65 0.51
C THR A 2 0.57 2.61 -0.53
N ARG A 3 -0.26 1.64 -0.14
CA ARG A 3 -0.69 0.57 -1.05
C ARG A 3 -1.66 1.16 -2.06
N TRP A 4 -1.23 1.24 -3.32
CA TRP A 4 -2.07 1.67 -4.43
C TRP A 4 -2.95 0.53 -4.93
N TYR A 5 -4.17 0.85 -5.33
CA TYR A 5 -5.09 -0.08 -5.99
C TYR A 5 -5.80 0.63 -7.15
N PRO A 6 -5.96 -0.03 -8.30
CA PRO A 6 -6.76 0.51 -9.38
C PRO A 6 -8.24 0.61 -8.93
N ARG A 7 -8.94 1.66 -9.36
CA ARG A 7 -10.38 1.84 -9.09
C ARG A 7 -11.26 0.83 -9.83
N GLN A 8 -10.73 0.19 -10.85
CA GLN A 8 -11.44 -0.84 -11.60
C GLN A 8 -11.09 -2.23 -11.09
N THR A 9 -12.05 -3.14 -11.19
CA THR A 9 -11.84 -4.55 -10.84
C THR A 9 -10.86 -5.21 -11.81
N THR A 10 -9.89 -5.93 -11.26
CA THR A 10 -8.93 -6.71 -12.02
C THR A 10 -9.21 -8.21 -11.88
N LYS A 11 -8.78 -8.97 -12.88
CA LYS A 11 -8.72 -10.43 -12.80
C LYS A 11 -7.36 -10.87 -12.28
N LYS A 12 -7.29 -12.09 -11.76
CA LYS A 12 -5.99 -12.71 -11.43
C LYS A 12 -5.49 -13.46 -12.66
N GLY A 13 -4.22 -13.33 -12.98
CA GLY A 13 -3.59 -14.13 -14.02
C GLY A 13 -2.34 -14.83 -13.53
N GLY A 14 -1.99 -15.92 -14.20
CA GLY A 14 -0.73 -16.61 -14.01
C GLY A 14 -0.37 -17.43 -15.24
N ILE A 15 0.86 -17.94 -15.23
CA ILE A 15 1.43 -18.69 -16.37
C ILE A 15 0.91 -20.12 -16.38
N ASN A 16 0.86 -20.74 -15.19
CA ASN A 16 0.27 -22.06 -15.04
C ASN A 16 -1.26 -22.00 -15.22
N PRO A 17 -1.91 -23.09 -15.65
CA PRO A 17 -3.37 -23.15 -15.63
C PRO A 17 -3.91 -22.95 -14.19
N PRO A 18 -5.15 -22.45 -14.04
CA PRO A 18 -5.74 -22.32 -12.72
C PRO A 18 -5.80 -23.68 -12.03
N VAL A 19 -5.47 -23.69 -10.74
CA VAL A 19 -5.62 -24.90 -9.93
C VAL A 19 -7.11 -25.26 -9.90
N THR A 20 -7.45 -26.43 -10.46
CA THR A 20 -8.85 -26.86 -10.63
C THR A 20 -9.49 -27.40 -9.35
N LYS A 21 -8.67 -27.68 -8.32
CA LYS A 21 -9.10 -28.10 -6.99
C LYS A 21 -8.24 -27.46 -5.91
N TRP A 22 -8.83 -26.68 -5.02
CA TRP A 22 -8.11 -26.22 -3.84
C TRP A 22 -8.14 -27.29 -2.75
N ASN A 23 -6.97 -27.89 -2.48
CA ASN A 23 -6.79 -28.79 -1.34
C ASN A 23 -6.85 -27.98 -0.04
N ARG A 24 -8.06 -27.64 0.41
CA ARG A 24 -8.28 -27.04 1.73
C ARG A 24 -8.14 -28.14 2.78
N ILE A 25 -7.34 -27.87 3.81
CA ILE A 25 -7.27 -28.72 4.99
C ILE A 25 -8.59 -28.52 5.75
N GLY A 26 -9.44 -29.55 5.73
CA GLY A 26 -10.77 -29.54 6.34
C GLY A 26 -11.86 -29.08 5.38
N GLU A 27 -12.89 -29.91 5.22
CA GLU A 27 -14.13 -29.47 4.57
C GLU A 27 -14.96 -28.65 5.57
N SER A 28 -15.62 -27.61 5.06
CA SER A 28 -16.65 -26.92 5.83
C SER A 28 -17.69 -27.92 6.37
N SER A 29 -18.00 -27.85 7.66
CA SER A 29 -18.83 -28.83 8.34
C SER A 29 -20.31 -28.82 7.92
N SER A 30 -20.83 -27.70 7.38
CA SER A 30 -22.22 -27.59 6.95
C SER A 30 -22.37 -27.67 5.42
N ALA A 31 -23.48 -28.28 4.97
CA ALA A 31 -23.80 -28.38 3.54
C ALA A 31 -23.87 -27.02 2.85
N SER A 32 -24.44 -26.01 3.51
CA SER A 32 -24.53 -24.64 2.99
C SER A 32 -23.15 -24.00 2.81
N ARG A 33 -22.21 -24.20 3.76
CA ARG A 33 -20.84 -23.68 3.62
C ARG A 33 -20.08 -24.41 2.50
N ARG A 34 -20.22 -25.74 2.38
CA ARG A 34 -19.64 -26.49 1.25
C ARG A 34 -20.18 -26.01 -0.11
N TYR A 35 -21.46 -25.63 -0.18
CA TYR A 35 -22.02 -25.00 -1.36
C TYR A 35 -21.34 -23.65 -1.65
N GLN A 36 -21.25 -22.75 -0.67
CA GLN A 36 -20.59 -21.45 -0.83
C GLN A 36 -19.12 -21.59 -1.22
N ASP A 37 -18.39 -22.54 -0.63
CA ASP A 37 -17.00 -22.83 -0.98
C ASP A 37 -16.86 -23.24 -2.45
N ARG A 38 -17.75 -24.11 -2.95
CA ARG A 38 -17.78 -24.48 -4.37
C ARG A 38 -18.12 -23.30 -5.27
N VAL A 39 -19.04 -22.43 -4.86
CA VAL A 39 -19.33 -21.18 -5.59
C VAL A 39 -18.08 -20.29 -5.65
N HIS A 40 -17.40 -20.09 -4.53
CA HIS A 40 -16.16 -19.30 -4.48
C HIS A 40 -15.05 -19.90 -5.36
N GLU A 41 -14.87 -21.22 -5.35
CA GLU A 41 -13.91 -21.91 -6.22
C GLU A 41 -14.24 -21.71 -7.70
N LYS A 42 -15.52 -21.87 -8.08
CA LYS A 42 -15.97 -21.62 -9.47
C LYS A 42 -15.78 -20.16 -9.88
N LEU A 43 -16.06 -19.20 -9.01
CA LEU A 43 -15.81 -17.78 -9.27
C LEU A 43 -14.31 -17.48 -9.38
N ALA A 44 -13.46 -18.10 -8.56
CA ALA A 44 -12.02 -17.95 -8.65
C ALA A 44 -11.46 -18.47 -9.97
N ILE A 45 -11.93 -19.65 -10.43
CA ILE A 45 -11.57 -20.22 -11.73
C ILE A 45 -12.08 -19.33 -12.88
N ALA A 46 -13.33 -18.87 -12.83
CA ALA A 46 -13.90 -17.99 -13.85
C ALA A 46 -13.23 -16.60 -13.91
N GLY A 47 -12.73 -16.12 -12.77
CA GLY A 47 -11.96 -14.88 -12.65
C GLY A 47 -10.48 -15.02 -12.96
N TYR A 48 -10.01 -16.22 -13.30
CA TYR A 48 -8.61 -16.47 -13.65
C TYR A 48 -8.37 -16.30 -15.15
N VAL A 49 -7.26 -15.67 -15.51
CA VAL A 49 -6.83 -15.52 -16.90
C VAL A 49 -5.45 -16.14 -17.06
N GLN A 50 -5.35 -17.19 -17.89
CA GLN A 50 -4.04 -17.73 -18.24
C GLN A 50 -3.28 -16.72 -19.10
N LEU A 51 -2.04 -16.43 -18.73
CA LEU A 51 -1.19 -15.52 -19.47
C LEU A 51 -0.90 -16.10 -20.86
N THR A 52 -1.18 -15.30 -21.87
CA THR A 52 -0.89 -15.58 -23.28
C THR A 52 -0.56 -14.25 -23.98
N PRO A 53 0.16 -14.26 -25.11
CA PRO A 53 0.33 -13.08 -25.94
C PRO A 53 -1.01 -12.38 -26.22
N GLY A 54 -1.03 -11.06 -26.10
CA GLY A 54 -2.21 -10.22 -26.23
C GLY A 54 -2.93 -9.88 -24.92
N VAL A 55 -2.70 -10.62 -23.84
CA VAL A 55 -3.28 -10.30 -22.52
C VAL A 55 -2.69 -8.98 -21.98
N ILE A 56 -3.55 -8.16 -21.38
CA ILE A 56 -3.16 -6.87 -20.77
C ILE A 56 -3.07 -7.03 -19.25
N PHE A 57 -1.95 -6.61 -18.67
CA PHE A 57 -1.72 -6.62 -17.23
C PHE A 57 -1.29 -5.24 -16.73
N ILE A 58 -1.29 -5.09 -15.41
CA ILE A 58 -0.85 -3.86 -14.76
C ILE A 58 0.64 -3.95 -14.43
N TYR A 59 1.41 -2.98 -14.91
CA TYR A 59 2.80 -2.77 -14.49
C TYR A 59 3.08 -1.28 -14.36
N GLU A 60 3.74 -0.91 -13.27
CA GLU A 60 3.97 0.49 -12.88
C GLU A 60 2.71 1.39 -12.94
N ARG A 61 1.56 0.84 -12.55
CA ARG A 61 0.25 1.50 -12.57
C ARG A 61 -0.29 1.80 -13.98
N ALA A 62 0.34 1.31 -15.04
CA ALA A 62 -0.10 1.46 -16.43
C ALA A 62 -0.52 0.11 -17.04
N PRO A 63 -1.32 0.13 -18.13
CA PRO A 63 -1.65 -1.08 -18.89
C PRO A 63 -0.48 -1.51 -19.80
N TRP A 64 -0.09 -2.78 -19.71
CA TRP A 64 0.96 -3.39 -20.52
C TRP A 64 0.42 -4.64 -21.21
N ARG A 65 0.71 -4.79 -22.50
CA ARG A 65 0.31 -5.94 -23.30
C ARG A 65 1.46 -6.93 -23.41
N ILE A 66 1.16 -8.20 -23.12
CA ILE A 66 2.11 -9.29 -23.30
C ILE A 66 2.32 -9.54 -24.79
N VAL A 67 3.58 -9.57 -25.22
CA VAL A 67 3.97 -9.91 -26.59
C VAL A 67 4.45 -11.36 -26.64
N GLU A 68 5.23 -11.77 -25.64
CA GLU A 68 5.85 -13.09 -25.59
C GLU A 68 6.02 -13.55 -24.15
N ILE A 69 6.00 -14.87 -23.95
CA ILE A 69 6.29 -15.51 -22.67
C ILE A 69 7.36 -16.57 -22.95
N VAL A 70 8.53 -16.41 -22.33
CA VAL A 70 9.67 -17.29 -22.52
C VAL A 70 9.88 -18.11 -21.24
N ASP A 71 9.82 -19.44 -21.37
CA ASP A 71 10.19 -20.37 -20.29
C ASP A 71 11.72 -20.52 -20.25
N ARG A 72 12.33 -20.26 -19.09
CA ARG A 72 13.77 -20.36 -18.87
C ARG A 72 14.22 -21.74 -18.42
N LEU A 73 13.45 -22.79 -18.66
CA LEU A 73 13.69 -24.15 -18.15
C LEU A 73 15.14 -24.68 -18.23
N GLN A 74 15.87 -24.32 -19.29
CA GLN A 74 17.24 -24.79 -19.54
C GLN A 74 18.33 -23.87 -18.98
N ASP A 75 18.02 -22.60 -18.71
CA ASP A 75 18.99 -21.54 -18.40
C ASP A 75 18.72 -20.95 -17.01
N TRP A 76 18.70 -21.79 -15.98
CA TRP A 76 18.56 -21.33 -14.61
C TRP A 76 19.90 -20.84 -14.07
N ASP A 77 19.87 -19.75 -13.32
CA ASP A 77 21.03 -19.32 -12.53
C ASP A 77 21.25 -20.24 -11.32
N ASP A 78 22.38 -20.06 -10.65
CA ASP A 78 22.76 -20.86 -9.48
C ASP A 78 21.74 -20.74 -8.33
N GLU A 79 21.03 -19.60 -8.23
CA GLU A 79 20.01 -19.37 -7.20
C GLU A 79 18.78 -20.26 -7.43
N HIS A 80 18.24 -20.26 -8.65
CA HIS A 80 17.10 -21.09 -9.02
C HIS A 80 17.44 -22.59 -8.95
N GLU A 81 18.65 -22.97 -9.35
CA GLU A 81 19.16 -24.34 -9.19
C GLU A 81 19.19 -24.76 -7.71
N ALA A 82 19.74 -23.90 -6.84
CA ALA A 82 19.81 -24.16 -5.40
C ALA A 82 18.42 -24.26 -4.76
N MET A 83 17.48 -23.39 -5.16
CA MET A 83 16.08 -23.42 -4.72
C MET A 83 15.40 -24.73 -5.11
N PHE A 84 15.50 -25.16 -6.37
CA PHE A 84 14.89 -26.40 -6.83
C PHE A 84 15.51 -27.62 -6.13
N ALA A 85 16.83 -27.66 -5.97
CA ALA A 85 17.51 -28.70 -5.21
C ALA A 85 17.03 -28.74 -3.74
N GLY A 86 16.76 -27.59 -3.13
CA GLY A 86 16.15 -27.48 -1.80
C GLY A 86 14.77 -28.13 -1.72
N ILE A 87 13.91 -27.88 -2.70
CA ILE A 87 12.58 -28.50 -2.81
C ILE A 87 12.69 -30.01 -3.02
N LEU A 88 13.59 -30.47 -3.88
CA LEU A 88 13.81 -31.89 -4.11
C LEU A 88 14.26 -32.61 -2.83
N ARG A 89 15.22 -32.04 -2.09
CA ARG A 89 15.65 -32.58 -0.78
C ARG A 89 14.52 -32.62 0.25
N ALA A 90 13.63 -31.63 0.25
CA ALA A 90 12.47 -31.61 1.14
C ALA A 90 11.46 -32.72 0.77
N TRP A 91 11.24 -32.95 -0.53
CA TRP A 91 10.43 -34.06 -1.01
C TRP A 91 11.07 -35.41 -0.67
N GLU A 92 12.36 -35.62 -0.90
CA GLU A 92 13.06 -36.88 -0.59
C GLU A 92 12.92 -37.30 0.88
N ARG A 93 12.94 -36.33 1.81
CA ARG A 93 12.74 -36.58 3.25
C ARG A 93 11.32 -36.96 3.63
N SER A 94 10.31 -36.45 2.91
CA SER A 94 8.90 -36.61 3.30
C SER A 94 8.14 -37.61 2.43
N GLN A 95 8.57 -37.79 1.17
CA GLN A 95 7.93 -38.55 0.09
C GLN A 95 6.42 -38.27 -0.02
N ARG A 96 6.01 -37.03 0.26
CA ARG A 96 4.61 -36.61 0.16
C ARG A 96 4.33 -35.95 -1.17
N GLY A 97 3.30 -36.45 -1.85
CA GLY A 97 2.87 -35.93 -3.16
C GLY A 97 3.82 -36.32 -4.29
N ASP A 98 3.58 -35.74 -5.46
CA ASP A 98 4.35 -36.03 -6.66
C ASP A 98 5.78 -35.51 -6.55
N LYS A 99 6.72 -36.23 -7.17
CA LYS A 99 8.11 -35.81 -7.23
C LYS A 99 8.20 -34.46 -7.97
N PRO A 100 8.86 -33.44 -7.39
CA PRO A 100 9.06 -32.18 -8.07
C PRO A 100 9.85 -32.38 -9.37
N GLU A 101 9.31 -31.92 -10.49
CA GLU A 101 9.98 -31.87 -11.78
C GLU A 101 10.28 -30.42 -12.15
N ARG A 102 11.39 -30.18 -12.85
CA ARG A 102 11.79 -28.82 -13.25
C ARG A 102 10.70 -28.13 -14.08
N ALA A 103 10.10 -28.87 -15.01
CA ALA A 103 9.08 -28.37 -15.94
C ALA A 103 7.75 -28.01 -15.25
N THR A 104 7.45 -28.60 -14.10
CA THR A 104 6.19 -28.38 -13.37
C THR A 104 6.38 -27.61 -12.07
N TRP A 105 7.63 -27.37 -11.66
CA TRP A 105 7.94 -26.63 -10.44
C TRP A 105 7.34 -25.22 -10.49
N ALA A 106 6.57 -24.89 -9.46
CA ALA A 106 5.87 -23.62 -9.35
C ALA A 106 6.83 -22.41 -9.23
N GLY A 107 8.06 -22.63 -8.76
CA GLY A 107 9.09 -21.61 -8.63
C GLY A 107 9.92 -21.35 -9.89
N ARG A 108 9.70 -22.09 -10.99
CA ARG A 108 10.53 -21.94 -12.19
C ARG A 108 10.41 -20.53 -12.81
N PRO A 109 11.50 -19.91 -13.27
CA PRO A 109 11.51 -18.57 -13.83
C PRO A 109 10.91 -18.52 -15.23
N PHE A 110 10.16 -17.46 -15.49
CA PHE A 110 9.65 -17.08 -16.80
C PHE A 110 10.00 -15.62 -17.08
N VAL A 111 10.25 -15.31 -18.35
CA VAL A 111 10.38 -13.94 -18.82
C VAL A 111 9.12 -13.55 -19.59
N VAL A 112 8.38 -12.59 -19.07
CA VAL A 112 7.24 -11.96 -19.74
C VAL A 112 7.75 -10.74 -20.49
N VAL A 113 7.67 -10.79 -21.82
CA VAL A 113 8.01 -9.66 -22.69
C VAL A 113 6.74 -8.87 -22.94
N ALA A 114 6.77 -7.58 -22.62
CA ALA A 114 5.60 -6.72 -22.71
C ALA A 114 5.92 -5.35 -23.31
N VAL A 115 4.91 -4.75 -23.93
CA VAL A 115 4.94 -3.36 -24.42
C VAL A 115 3.81 -2.57 -23.76
N PRO A 116 3.93 -1.23 -23.63
CA PRO A 116 2.82 -0.40 -23.20
C PRO A 116 1.60 -0.62 -24.09
N ASP A 117 0.41 -0.78 -23.52
CA ASP A 117 -0.77 -1.07 -24.35
C ASP A 117 -1.15 0.09 -25.27
N GLN A 118 -0.81 1.31 -24.85
CA GLN A 118 -1.06 2.55 -25.59
C GLN A 118 -0.02 2.83 -26.69
N ASP A 119 1.14 2.16 -26.65
CA ASP A 119 2.19 2.30 -27.67
C ASP A 119 2.85 0.92 -27.93
N PRO A 120 2.27 0.13 -28.86
CA PRO A 120 2.82 -1.17 -29.22
C PRO A 120 4.19 -1.11 -29.89
N THR A 121 4.64 0.07 -30.31
CA THR A 121 5.94 0.27 -30.99
C THR A 121 7.06 0.65 -30.03
N ALA A 122 6.73 0.95 -28.77
CA ALA A 122 7.71 1.26 -27.74
C ALA A 122 8.64 0.07 -27.47
N LYS A 123 9.80 0.37 -26.87
CA LYS A 123 10.78 -0.63 -26.49
C LYS A 123 10.16 -1.64 -25.51
N PRO A 124 10.21 -2.95 -25.80
CA PRO A 124 9.70 -3.96 -24.89
C PRO A 124 10.45 -3.98 -23.55
N VAL A 125 9.72 -4.31 -22.49
CA VAL A 125 10.28 -4.65 -21.17
C VAL A 125 10.30 -6.17 -21.00
N HIS A 126 11.30 -6.65 -20.27
CA HIS A 126 11.46 -8.06 -19.95
C HIS A 126 11.29 -8.22 -18.44
N LEU A 127 10.18 -8.80 -18.02
CA LEU A 127 9.85 -8.99 -16.61
C LEU A 127 10.05 -10.44 -16.23
N GLU A 128 11.00 -10.69 -15.34
CA GLU A 128 11.22 -12.02 -14.80
C GLU A 128 10.33 -12.27 -13.59
N ALA A 129 9.62 -13.40 -13.61
CA ALA A 129 8.76 -13.82 -12.50
C ALA A 129 8.66 -15.34 -12.43
N PRO A 130 8.49 -15.92 -11.22
CA PRO A 130 8.27 -17.35 -11.10
C PRO A 130 6.88 -17.75 -11.63
N ALA A 131 6.71 -19.01 -12.02
CA ALA A 131 5.47 -19.52 -12.62
C ALA A 131 4.21 -19.37 -11.74
N HIS A 132 4.38 -19.31 -10.42
CA HIS A 132 3.30 -19.08 -9.45
C HIS A 132 2.97 -17.59 -9.21
N TYR A 133 3.71 -16.67 -9.84
CA TYR A 133 3.45 -15.25 -9.70
C TYR A 133 2.04 -14.91 -10.20
N THR A 134 1.33 -14.11 -9.39
CA THR A 134 -0.03 -13.68 -9.71
C THR A 134 -0.01 -12.27 -10.28
N TRP A 135 -0.39 -12.16 -11.55
CA TRP A 135 -0.50 -10.90 -12.27
C TRP A 135 -1.88 -10.29 -12.08
N GLN A 136 -1.96 -8.95 -12.04
CA GLN A 136 -3.22 -8.23 -12.11
C GLN A 136 -3.57 -7.99 -13.58
N ILE A 137 -4.61 -8.68 -14.06
CA ILE A 137 -5.03 -8.65 -15.45
C ILE A 137 -6.17 -7.65 -15.63
N LEU A 138 -6.04 -6.82 -16.66
CA LEU A 138 -7.07 -5.86 -17.03
C LEU A 138 -8.13 -6.52 -17.91
N PRO A 139 -9.42 -6.13 -17.75
CA PRO A 139 -10.42 -6.43 -18.76
C PRO A 139 -10.09 -5.71 -20.08
N GLU A 140 -10.76 -6.09 -21.16
CA GLU A 140 -10.62 -5.44 -22.48
C GLU A 140 -11.00 -3.95 -22.44
N HIS A 141 -12.06 -3.61 -21.71
CA HIS A 141 -12.49 -2.23 -21.49
C HIS A 141 -12.00 -1.76 -20.13
N TYR A 142 -11.03 -0.84 -20.13
CA TYR A 142 -10.43 -0.32 -18.91
C TYR A 142 -10.27 1.20 -18.98
N LEU A 143 -10.16 1.84 -17.81
CA LEU A 143 -10.02 3.29 -17.68
C LEU A 143 -8.55 3.68 -17.51
N ILE A 144 -8.12 4.73 -18.21
CA ILE A 144 -6.80 5.37 -18.02
C ILE A 144 -6.95 6.87 -17.84
N CYS A 145 -6.00 7.46 -17.14
CA CYS A 145 -5.78 8.89 -17.15
C CYS A 145 -5.27 9.30 -18.53
N ARG A 146 -6.03 10.15 -19.23
CA ARG A 146 -5.64 10.68 -20.54
C ARG A 146 -4.29 11.42 -20.50
N ALA A 147 -3.95 12.07 -19.39
CA ALA A 147 -2.77 12.91 -19.29
C ALA A 147 -1.46 12.12 -19.14
N CYS A 148 -1.48 11.04 -18.34
CA CYS A 148 -0.26 10.27 -18.01
C CYS A 148 -0.31 8.80 -18.42
N GLY A 149 -1.43 8.28 -18.91
CA GLY A 149 -1.60 6.88 -19.31
C GLY A 149 -1.73 5.88 -18.16
N GLU A 150 -1.60 6.31 -16.90
CA GLU A 150 -1.78 5.46 -15.73
C GLU A 150 -3.26 5.13 -15.46
N LEU A 151 -3.48 4.02 -14.77
CA LEU A 151 -4.78 3.61 -14.24
C LEU A 151 -5.20 4.50 -13.07
N PRO A 152 -6.48 4.91 -12.96
CA PRO A 152 -6.99 5.66 -11.82
C PRO A 152 -6.94 4.87 -10.49
N PRO A 153 -6.59 5.51 -9.35
CA PRO A 153 -6.11 6.88 -9.29
C PRO A 153 -4.68 6.96 -9.84
N CYS A 154 -4.39 7.96 -10.66
CA CYS A 154 -3.02 8.16 -11.16
C CYS A 154 -2.18 8.91 -10.11
N ARG A 155 -0.85 8.91 -10.26
CA ARG A 155 0.05 9.62 -9.33
C ARG A 155 -0.27 11.11 -9.21
N HIS A 156 -0.68 11.73 -10.31
CA HIS A 156 -1.06 13.15 -10.31
C HIS A 156 -2.31 13.40 -9.46
N GLU A 157 -3.36 12.60 -9.65
CA GLU A 157 -4.59 12.68 -8.85
C GLU A 157 -4.31 12.42 -7.36
N GLU A 158 -3.45 11.46 -7.03
CA GLU A 158 -3.05 11.22 -5.64
C GLU A 158 -2.28 12.39 -5.04
N ALA A 159 -1.43 13.04 -5.83
CA ALA A 159 -0.69 14.22 -5.40
C ALA A 159 -1.62 15.42 -5.16
N GLU A 160 -2.57 15.68 -6.07
CA GLU A 160 -3.59 16.71 -5.91
C GLU A 160 -4.45 16.43 -4.67
N THR A 161 -4.97 15.20 -4.53
CA THR A 161 -5.75 14.79 -3.35
C THR A 161 -4.96 14.96 -2.05
N SER A 162 -3.66 14.68 -2.07
CA SER A 162 -2.80 14.88 -0.90
C SER A 162 -2.61 16.37 -0.60
N ALA A 163 -2.39 17.20 -1.62
CA ALA A 163 -2.23 18.64 -1.47
C ALA A 163 -3.52 19.27 -0.92
N ASP A 164 -4.69 18.92 -1.47
CA ASP A 164 -5.99 19.41 -1.01
C ASP A 164 -6.25 19.04 0.46
N ARG A 165 -5.88 17.81 0.86
CA ARG A 165 -6.00 17.37 2.25
C ARG A 165 -5.08 18.14 3.20
N GLU A 166 -3.85 18.41 2.81
CA GLU A 166 -2.95 19.21 3.63
C GLU A 166 -3.39 20.67 3.68
N MET A 167 -3.87 21.24 2.57
CA MET A 167 -4.45 22.58 2.53
C MET A 167 -5.65 22.70 3.47
N ALA A 168 -6.61 21.76 3.38
CA ALA A 168 -7.76 21.74 4.28
C ALA A 168 -7.36 21.60 5.75
N ARG A 169 -6.34 20.78 6.06
CA ARG A 169 -5.79 20.69 7.43
C ARG A 169 -5.19 22.00 7.88
N THR A 170 -4.45 22.69 7.01
CA THR A 170 -3.90 24.01 7.29
C THR A 170 -5.01 25.03 7.51
N GLU A 171 -6.05 25.06 6.68
CA GLU A 171 -7.21 25.95 6.85
C GLU A 171 -7.89 25.74 8.21
N VAL A 172 -8.21 24.50 8.56
CA VAL A 172 -8.79 24.15 9.87
C VAL A 172 -7.87 24.60 11.01
N LEU A 173 -6.56 24.38 10.87
CA LEU A 173 -5.58 24.83 11.85
C LEU A 173 -5.56 26.36 11.98
N MET A 174 -5.70 27.11 10.87
CA MET A 174 -5.76 28.58 10.83
C MET A 174 -7.05 29.14 11.46
N GLU A 175 -8.11 28.35 11.55
CA GLU A 175 -9.34 28.74 12.24
C GLU A 175 -9.26 28.60 13.77
N ILE A 176 -8.29 27.82 14.29
CA ILE A 176 -8.16 27.60 15.74
C ILE A 176 -7.81 28.90 16.47
N PRO A 177 -8.64 29.42 17.38
CA PRO A 177 -8.33 30.67 18.08
C PRO A 177 -7.20 30.49 19.11
N ALA A 178 -6.60 31.60 19.53
CA ALA A 178 -5.69 31.58 20.69
C ALA A 178 -6.38 30.96 21.93
N GLY A 179 -5.62 30.23 22.75
CA GLY A 179 -6.17 29.56 23.95
C GLY A 179 -6.93 28.25 23.67
N HIS A 180 -7.00 27.80 22.41
CA HIS A 180 -7.58 26.51 22.04
C HIS A 180 -6.48 25.48 21.79
N CYS A 181 -6.83 24.20 21.91
CA CYS A 181 -5.90 23.11 21.63
C CYS A 181 -5.59 23.05 20.14
N MET A 182 -4.30 23.11 19.79
CA MET A 182 -3.83 23.08 18.40
C MET A 182 -4.04 21.73 17.68
N SER A 183 -4.48 20.68 18.39
CA SER A 183 -4.77 19.37 17.79
C SER A 183 -6.25 19.16 17.50
N CYS A 184 -7.13 19.47 18.46
CA CYS A 184 -8.57 19.22 18.34
C CYS A 184 -9.41 20.48 18.11
N GLY A 185 -8.84 21.67 18.24
CA GLY A 185 -9.54 22.96 18.09
C GLY A 185 -10.43 23.36 19.28
N GLU A 186 -10.58 22.52 20.31
CA GLU A 186 -11.42 22.85 21.47
C GLU A 186 -10.73 23.84 22.44
N HIS A 187 -11.53 24.69 23.08
CA HIS A 187 -11.05 25.64 24.07
C HIS A 187 -10.45 24.93 25.31
N ILE A 188 -9.26 25.36 25.75
CA ILE A 188 -8.64 24.84 26.97
C ILE A 188 -9.05 25.72 28.16
N THR A 189 -9.92 25.21 29.02
CA THR A 189 -10.31 25.89 30.25
C THR A 189 -9.21 25.79 31.32
N ARG A 190 -9.23 26.71 32.30
CA ARG A 190 -8.26 26.75 33.42
C ARG A 190 -8.19 25.46 34.24
N ARG A 191 -9.22 24.62 34.21
CA ARG A 191 -9.29 23.37 34.98
C ARG A 191 -8.73 22.16 34.21
N GLN A 192 -8.56 22.27 32.89
CA GLN A 192 -8.08 21.18 32.04
C GLN A 192 -6.55 21.15 32.02
N LYS A 193 -5.98 19.94 32.11
CA LYS A 193 -4.53 19.75 31.95
C LYS A 193 -4.15 20.00 30.49
N SER A 194 -3.02 20.68 30.29
CA SER A 194 -2.50 21.00 28.97
C SER A 194 -0.98 20.95 28.91
N THR A 195 -0.47 20.75 27.70
CA THR A 195 0.95 20.83 27.35
C THR A 195 1.15 22.10 26.53
N ARG A 196 2.12 22.93 26.92
CA ARG A 196 2.44 24.19 26.24
C ARG A 196 3.89 24.15 25.75
N PHE A 197 4.10 24.53 24.49
CA PHE A 197 5.44 24.66 23.91
C PHE A 197 5.89 26.12 23.95
N PRO A 198 7.15 26.39 24.36
CA PRO A 198 7.66 27.74 24.42
C PRO A 198 8.10 28.28 23.04
N GLY A 199 8.11 29.61 22.93
CA GLY A 199 8.57 30.31 21.72
C GLY A 199 7.46 30.49 20.67
N PRO A 200 7.84 30.78 19.41
CA PRO A 200 6.88 31.00 18.34
C PRO A 200 6.08 29.73 18.04
N ASN A 201 4.82 29.90 17.70
CA ASN A 201 3.97 28.79 17.31
C ASN A 201 4.30 28.35 15.87
N LEU A 202 4.78 27.12 15.72
CA LEU A 202 5.26 26.59 14.44
C LEU A 202 4.12 26.28 13.46
N TRP A 203 2.93 26.03 13.99
CA TRP A 203 1.73 25.69 13.24
C TRP A 203 0.89 26.93 12.95
N ARG A 204 0.91 27.89 13.88
CA ARG A 204 0.20 29.18 13.78
C ARG A 204 1.13 30.36 14.07
N PRO A 205 2.03 30.70 13.13
CA PRO A 205 3.01 31.79 13.33
C PRO A 205 2.37 33.17 13.49
N ASP A 206 1.11 33.31 13.11
CA ASP A 206 0.30 34.52 13.29
C ASP A 206 -0.18 34.71 14.75
N LEU A 207 -0.16 33.66 15.58
CA LEU A 207 -0.53 33.75 16.99
C LEU A 207 0.66 34.22 17.84
N PRO A 208 0.41 34.81 19.03
CA PRO A 208 1.46 35.23 19.96
C PRO A 208 2.40 34.09 20.37
N GLU A 209 3.57 34.44 20.90
CA GLU A 209 4.49 33.46 21.49
C GLU A 209 3.81 32.63 22.59
N HIS A 210 4.27 31.39 22.77
CA HIS A 210 3.74 30.43 23.74
C HIS A 210 2.26 30.05 23.52
N SER A 211 1.71 30.31 22.33
CA SER A 211 0.33 29.96 21.95
C SER A 211 0.14 28.49 21.54
N ALA A 212 1.22 27.75 21.32
CA ALA A 212 1.17 26.33 21.00
C ALA A 212 0.80 25.51 22.24
N ILE A 213 -0.50 25.31 22.44
CA ILE A 213 -1.06 24.55 23.57
C ILE A 213 -1.89 23.38 23.10
N PHE A 214 -1.88 22.31 23.89
CA PHE A 214 -2.56 21.07 23.60
C PHE A 214 -3.21 20.52 24.87
N HIS A 215 -4.40 19.90 24.78
CA HIS A 215 -4.92 19.13 25.91
C HIS A 215 -3.99 17.96 26.23
N ALA A 216 -3.91 17.60 27.51
CA ALA A 216 -3.17 16.41 27.96
C ALA A 216 -4.03 15.11 27.89
N ARG A 217 -4.98 15.06 26.95
CA ARG A 217 -5.88 13.91 26.72
C ARG A 217 -5.31 13.02 25.61
N GLU A 218 -5.64 11.73 25.66
CA GLU A 218 -5.11 10.73 24.72
C GLU A 218 -5.41 11.10 23.26
N GLU A 219 -6.61 11.58 22.96
CA GLU A 219 -7.00 11.99 21.60
C GLU A 219 -6.20 13.18 21.04
N CYS A 220 -5.42 13.89 21.87
CA CYS A 220 -4.55 14.99 21.45
C CYS A 220 -3.06 14.62 21.46
N SER A 221 -2.70 13.38 21.84
CA SER A 221 -1.29 12.94 21.99
C SER A 221 -0.55 12.99 20.66
N ASP A 222 -1.16 12.50 19.57
CA ASP A 222 -0.57 12.53 18.23
C ASP A 222 -0.22 13.96 17.79
N GLY A 223 -1.10 14.93 18.07
CA GLY A 223 -0.85 16.34 17.77
C GLY A 223 0.32 16.91 18.59
N VAL A 224 0.38 16.58 19.88
CA VAL A 224 1.49 16.96 20.77
C VAL A 224 2.81 16.41 20.24
N ASP A 225 2.86 15.13 19.88
CA ASP A 225 4.09 14.48 19.45
C ASP A 225 4.57 15.02 18.10
N ARG A 226 3.65 15.21 17.13
CA ARG A 226 3.98 15.86 15.86
C ARG A 226 4.54 17.27 16.05
N TYR A 227 3.94 18.06 16.94
CA TYR A 227 4.44 19.40 17.24
C TYR A 227 5.80 19.33 17.93
N ARG A 228 5.96 18.44 18.92
CA ARG A 228 7.23 18.23 19.64
C ARG A 228 8.36 17.90 18.68
N THR A 229 8.16 16.94 17.78
CA THR A 229 9.18 16.58 16.78
C THR A 229 9.57 17.77 15.90
N ALA A 230 8.60 18.57 15.43
CA ALA A 230 8.88 19.77 14.64
C ALA A 230 9.60 20.86 15.45
N TRP A 231 9.27 20.99 16.73
CA TRP A 231 9.87 21.94 17.66
C TRP A 231 11.31 21.58 18.03
N GLU A 232 11.57 20.31 18.33
CA GLU A 232 12.91 19.78 18.58
C GLU A 232 13.81 19.91 17.35
N ALA A 233 13.28 19.61 16.15
CA ALA A 233 14.02 19.75 14.90
C ALA A 233 14.46 21.20 14.60
N ARG A 234 13.78 22.20 15.17
CA ARG A 234 14.16 23.62 15.09
C ARG A 234 15.08 24.08 16.22
N GLY A 235 15.69 23.15 16.96
CA GLY A 235 16.59 23.47 18.07
C GLY A 235 15.85 23.78 19.37
N GLY A 236 14.66 23.21 19.56
CA GLY A 236 13.88 23.29 20.80
C GLY A 236 14.60 22.63 21.99
N THR A 237 15.61 23.31 22.53
CA THR A 237 16.39 22.83 23.68
C THR A 237 15.91 23.50 24.96
N ARG A 238 14.83 22.97 25.56
CA ARG A 238 14.56 23.03 27.00
C ARG A 238 13.48 22.01 27.38
N PRO A 239 13.70 21.15 28.39
CA PRO A 239 12.69 20.19 28.84
C PRO A 239 11.44 20.91 29.38
N GLN A 240 10.27 20.34 29.11
CA GLN A 240 8.98 20.95 29.44
C GLN A 240 8.66 20.86 30.93
N THR A 241 8.27 21.98 31.51
CA THR A 241 7.53 22.00 32.77
C THR A 241 6.05 21.83 32.45
N THR A 242 5.39 20.81 33.00
CA THR A 242 3.93 20.76 33.09
C THR A 242 3.47 21.91 33.99
N LEU A 243 3.31 23.10 33.43
CA LEU A 243 2.91 24.27 34.21
C LEU A 243 1.40 24.24 34.41
N SER A 244 0.99 24.20 35.68
CA SER A 244 -0.37 24.57 36.07
C SER A 244 -0.52 26.09 35.89
N PHE A 245 -1.75 26.55 35.67
CA PHE A 245 -2.10 27.93 35.28
C PHE A 245 -1.72 29.03 36.31
N ASN A 246 -1.03 28.70 37.40
CA ASN A 246 -0.74 29.62 38.50
C ASN A 246 0.46 30.55 38.26
N ASP A 247 1.21 30.39 37.17
CA ASP A 247 2.43 31.20 36.91
C ASP A 247 2.21 32.40 35.98
N LEU A 248 0.97 32.90 35.88
CA LEU A 248 0.72 34.22 35.31
C LEU A 248 0.81 35.27 36.40
N GLY A 249 2.02 35.80 36.57
CA GLY A 249 2.22 37.08 37.25
C GLY A 249 1.36 38.16 36.60
N GLU A 250 0.70 38.94 37.46
CA GLU A 250 0.05 40.19 37.13
C GLU A 250 1.07 41.11 36.43
N ALA A 251 0.83 41.42 35.16
CA ALA A 251 1.41 42.58 34.52
C ALA A 251 0.28 43.59 34.36
N SER A 252 0.50 44.76 34.97
CA SER A 252 -0.36 45.93 35.06
C SER A 252 -0.80 46.49 33.70
#